data_AF-A0A4U7FA97-F1
#
_entry.id   AF-A0A4U7FA97-F1
#
_cell.length_a   1.000
_cell.length_b   1.000
_cell.length_c   1.000
_cell.angle_alpha   90.00
_cell.angle_beta   90.00
_cell.angle_gamma   90.00
#
_symmetry.space_group_name_H-M   'P 1'
#
loop_
_entity.id
_entity.type
_entity.pdbx_description
1 polymer ?
#
loop_
_entity_poly.entity_id
_entity_poly.type
_entity_poly.pdbx_seq_one_letter_code
_entity_poly.pdbx_strand_id
1 'polypeptide(L)'
;MDAKGAGLTAAVFAVVGVGVGLVAAVGAGWAETALATAATGETARFGPVFVAQSYLAVTATALIGAPLVAGVLGVLFGSRAYDAREAAATSGVGGGVGALIYGFVVVALVVVSQGEAATQAHGVGDALGPLLTTAVVAAVVGAATGALGSVTG
;
A
#
# COMPACT_ATOMS: atom_id res chain seq x y z
N MET A 1 -26.14 8.68 -15.36
CA MET A 1 -24.83 8.15 -15.79
C MET A 1 -25.07 7.29 -17.02
N ASP A 2 -24.24 7.44 -18.06
CA ASP A 2 -24.30 6.54 -19.22
C ASP A 2 -23.54 5.23 -18.93
N ALA A 3 -23.68 4.24 -19.82
CA ALA A 3 -23.03 2.93 -19.65
C ALA A 3 -21.50 3.03 -19.61
N LYS A 4 -20.92 4.04 -20.28
CA LYS A 4 -19.48 4.29 -20.30
C LYS A 4 -18.97 4.77 -18.94
N GLY A 5 -19.65 5.74 -18.32
CA GLY A 5 -19.32 6.21 -16.98
C GLY A 5 -19.48 5.13 -15.91
N ALA A 6 -20.50 4.29 -16.01
CA ALA A 6 -20.66 3.15 -15.10
C ALA A 6 -19.52 2.10 -15.28
N GLY A 7 -19.16 1.79 -16.52
CA GLY A 7 -18.06 0.86 -16.84
C GLY A 7 -16.70 1.38 -16.36
N LEU A 8 -16.43 2.68 -16.51
CA LEU A 8 -15.21 3.30 -16.01
C LEU A 8 -15.11 3.21 -14.48
N THR A 9 -16.17 3.58 -13.77
CA THR A 9 -16.19 3.50 -12.30
C THR A 9 -15.96 2.08 -11.83
N ALA A 10 -16.61 1.09 -12.46
CA ALA A 10 -16.40 -0.31 -12.16
C ALA A 10 -14.95 -0.76 -12.41
N ALA A 11 -14.34 -0.32 -13.52
CA ALA A 11 -12.95 -0.64 -13.85
C ALA A 11 -11.97 -0.05 -12.84
N VAL A 12 -12.14 1.21 -12.44
CA VAL A 12 -11.29 1.86 -11.42
C VAL A 12 -11.43 1.14 -10.07
N PHE A 13 -12.67 0.84 -9.65
CA PHE A 13 -12.89 0.09 -8.40
C PHE A 13 -12.26 -1.31 -8.43
N ALA A 14 -12.36 -2.01 -9.56
CA ALA A 14 -11.75 -3.33 -9.70
C ALA A 14 -10.22 -3.26 -9.61
N VAL A 15 -9.58 -2.34 -10.35
CA VAL A 15 -8.12 -2.17 -10.35
C VAL A 15 -7.61 -1.79 -8.95
N VAL A 16 -8.21 -0.78 -8.35
CA VAL A 16 -7.81 -0.29 -7.02
C VAL A 16 -8.08 -1.35 -5.95
N GLY A 17 -9.25 -2.00 -6.00
CA GLY A 17 -9.64 -3.05 -5.06
C GLY A 17 -8.71 -4.27 -5.12
N VAL A 18 -8.30 -4.70 -6.32
CA VAL A 18 -7.30 -5.76 -6.49
C VAL A 18 -5.95 -5.31 -5.90
N GLY A 19 -5.51 -4.08 -6.17
CA GLY A 19 -4.27 -3.56 -5.60
C GLY A 19 -4.28 -3.53 -4.07
N VAL A 20 -5.36 -3.03 -3.47
CA VAL A 20 -5.58 -3.07 -2.02
C VAL A 20 -5.56 -4.50 -1.48
N GLY A 21 -6.27 -5.42 -2.12
CA GLY A 21 -6.32 -6.82 -1.71
C GLY A 21 -4.95 -7.51 -1.73
N LEU A 22 -4.14 -7.24 -2.76
CA LEU A 22 -2.78 -7.78 -2.87
C LEU A 22 -1.88 -7.26 -1.74
N VAL A 23 -1.91 -5.95 -1.47
CA VAL A 23 -1.11 -5.37 -0.38
C VAL A 23 -1.58 -5.89 0.98
N ALA A 24 -2.90 -6.03 1.19
CA ALA A 24 -3.45 -6.59 2.41
C ALA A 24 -3.04 -8.07 2.62
N ALA A 25 -3.07 -8.89 1.57
CA ALA A 25 -2.65 -10.29 1.65
C ALA A 25 -1.16 -10.44 2.00
N VAL A 26 -0.30 -9.62 1.37
CA VAL A 26 1.15 -9.60 1.67
C VAL A 26 1.41 -9.09 3.10
N GLY A 27 0.70 -8.03 3.51
CA GLY A 27 0.77 -7.51 4.88
C GLY A 27 0.32 -8.53 5.92
N ALA A 28 -0.73 -9.32 5.63
CA ALA A 28 -1.22 -10.38 6.51
C ALA A 28 -0.22 -11.53 6.65
N GLY A 29 0.39 -11.98 5.55
CA GLY A 29 1.43 -13.03 5.60
C GLY A 29 2.69 -12.58 6.33
N TRP A 30 3.12 -11.33 6.11
CA TRP A 30 4.20 -10.73 6.89
C TRP A 30 3.85 -10.65 8.38
N ALA A 31 2.62 -10.22 8.69
CA ALA A 31 2.16 -10.12 10.06
C ALA A 31 2.19 -11.48 10.77
N GLU A 32 1.61 -12.53 10.16
CA GLU A 32 1.64 -13.89 10.68
C GLU A 32 3.07 -14.34 11.02
N THR A 33 4.02 -14.08 10.12
CA THR A 33 5.44 -14.41 10.31
C THR A 33 6.05 -13.66 11.50
N ALA A 34 5.73 -12.38 11.66
CA ALA A 34 6.19 -11.56 12.78
C ALA A 34 5.63 -12.06 14.12
N LEU A 35 4.35 -12.42 14.22
CA LEU A 35 3.78 -12.99 15.45
C LEU A 35 4.37 -14.36 15.78
N ALA A 36 4.46 -15.25 14.79
CA ALA A 36 4.94 -16.61 15.01
C ALA A 36 6.36 -16.61 15.58
N THR A 37 7.20 -15.65 15.15
CA THR A 37 8.56 -15.46 15.67
C THR A 37 8.56 -14.95 17.11
N ALA A 38 7.61 -14.10 17.48
CA ALA A 38 7.51 -13.53 18.82
C ALA A 38 6.79 -14.45 19.84
N ALA A 39 6.03 -15.44 19.39
CA ALA A 39 5.20 -16.32 20.20
C ALA A 39 6.04 -17.35 21.00
N THR A 40 6.53 -16.94 22.17
CA THR A 40 7.03 -17.84 23.21
C THR A 40 5.96 -17.92 24.30
N GLY A 41 5.43 -19.11 24.62
CA GLY A 41 4.18 -19.34 25.38
C GLY A 41 4.11 -18.89 26.84
N GLU A 42 4.60 -17.70 27.19
CA GLU A 42 4.71 -17.18 28.54
C GLU A 42 3.82 -15.94 28.74
N THR A 43 2.97 -15.96 29.75
CA THR A 43 1.90 -14.96 29.98
C THR A 43 2.41 -13.54 30.23
N ALA A 44 3.63 -13.38 30.74
CA ALA A 44 4.26 -12.07 30.95
C ALA A 44 4.52 -11.29 29.65
N ARG A 45 4.52 -11.96 28.48
CA ARG A 45 4.80 -11.34 27.17
C ARG A 45 3.56 -10.82 26.43
N PHE A 46 2.34 -11.06 26.93
CA PHE A 46 1.11 -10.64 26.23
C PHE A 46 1.03 -9.12 26.00
N GLY A 47 1.43 -8.31 26.96
CA GLY A 47 1.43 -6.83 26.83
C GLY A 47 2.34 -6.34 25.69
N PRO A 48 3.63 -6.67 25.71
CA PRO A 48 4.56 -6.36 24.62
C PRO A 48 4.11 -6.85 23.24
N VAL A 49 3.57 -8.07 23.13
CA VAL A 49 3.08 -8.63 21.85
C VAL A 49 1.87 -7.83 21.33
N PHE A 50 0.95 -7.43 22.19
CA PHE A 50 -0.20 -6.60 21.81
C PHE A 50 0.23 -5.21 21.30
N VAL A 51 1.22 -4.59 21.94
CA VAL A 51 1.78 -3.31 21.49
C VAL A 51 2.49 -3.47 20.15
N ALA A 52 3.29 -4.52 19.97
CA ALA A 52 3.93 -4.85 18.69
C ALA A 52 2.91 -5.07 17.57
N GLN A 53 1.81 -5.78 17.84
CA GLN A 53 0.70 -5.95 16.91
C GLN A 53 0.06 -4.63 16.48
N SER A 54 -0.04 -3.67 17.40
CA SER A 54 -0.63 -2.37 17.09
C SER A 54 0.23 -1.58 16.09
N TYR A 55 1.56 -1.57 16.27
CA TYR A 55 2.49 -0.93 15.33
C TYR A 55 2.51 -1.62 13.96
N LEU A 56 2.46 -2.95 13.95
CA LEU A 56 2.36 -3.76 12.74
C LEU A 56 1.07 -3.46 11.97
N ALA A 57 -0.07 -3.39 12.67
CA ALA A 57 -1.36 -3.07 12.09
C ALA A 57 -1.40 -1.64 11.52
N VAL A 58 -0.79 -0.67 12.21
CA VAL A 58 -0.64 0.71 11.70
C VAL A 58 0.16 0.72 10.40
N THR A 59 1.30 0.02 10.36
CA THR A 59 2.14 -0.08 9.16
C THR A 59 1.40 -0.75 8.00
N ALA A 60 0.74 -1.88 8.26
CA ALA A 60 -0.02 -2.61 7.23
C ALA A 60 -1.18 -1.76 6.67
N THR A 61 -1.91 -1.06 7.55
CA THR A 61 -3.02 -0.17 7.16
C THR A 61 -2.52 0.97 6.29
N ALA A 62 -1.38 1.57 6.66
CA ALA A 62 -0.77 2.63 5.87
C ALA A 62 -0.36 2.12 4.48
N LEU A 63 0.31 0.96 4.38
CA LEU A 63 0.69 0.38 3.09
C LEU A 63 -0.53 0.12 2.18
N ILE A 64 -1.65 -0.34 2.74
CA ILE A 64 -2.93 -0.50 2.01
C ILE A 64 -3.43 0.83 1.42
N GLY A 65 -3.12 1.97 2.06
CA GLY A 65 -3.46 3.30 1.56
C GLY A 65 -2.74 3.68 0.26
N ALA A 66 -1.56 3.12 -0.02
CA ALA A 66 -0.76 3.54 -1.18
C ALA A 66 -1.43 3.22 -2.54
N PRO A 67 -1.98 2.01 -2.78
CA PRO A 67 -2.79 1.74 -3.98
C PRO A 67 -4.02 2.66 -4.12
N LEU A 68 -4.66 3.05 -3.03
CA LEU A 68 -5.81 3.98 -3.08
C LEU A 68 -5.38 5.35 -3.60
N VAL A 69 -4.31 5.90 -3.03
CA VAL A 69 -3.77 7.21 -3.42
C VAL A 69 -3.26 7.17 -4.86
N ALA A 70 -2.53 6.13 -5.24
CA ALA A 70 -2.06 5.93 -6.62
C ALA A 70 -3.24 5.83 -7.61
N GLY A 71 -4.31 5.13 -7.22
CA GLY A 71 -5.53 5.02 -8.01
C GLY A 71 -6.16 6.38 -8.29
N VAL A 72 -6.43 7.16 -7.23
CA VAL A 72 -7.04 8.49 -7.33
C VAL A 72 -6.17 9.44 -8.15
N LEU A 73 -4.88 9.54 -7.84
CA LEU A 73 -3.96 10.41 -8.56
C LEU A 73 -3.83 10.00 -10.03
N GLY A 74 -3.78 8.70 -10.31
CA GLY A 74 -3.73 8.20 -11.69
C GLY A 74 -4.95 8.66 -12.49
N VAL A 75 -6.17 8.56 -11.97
CA VAL A 75 -7.37 9.08 -12.69
C VAL A 75 -7.24 10.59 -12.93
N LEU A 76 -6.84 11.36 -11.92
CA LEU A 76 -6.74 12.83 -12.00
C LEU A 76 -5.67 13.31 -12.99
N PHE A 77 -4.51 12.67 -13.02
CA PHE A 77 -3.44 12.99 -13.98
C PHE A 77 -3.79 12.46 -15.37
N GLY A 78 -4.37 11.26 -15.45
CA GLY A 78 -4.82 10.65 -16.69
C GLY A 78 -5.85 11.52 -17.41
N SER A 79 -6.83 12.08 -16.71
CA SER A 79 -7.87 12.93 -17.31
C SER A 79 -7.36 14.24 -17.92
N ARG A 80 -6.07 14.55 -17.77
CA ARG A 80 -5.41 15.72 -18.36
C ARG A 80 -4.47 15.34 -19.50
N ALA A 81 -4.25 14.05 -19.74
CA ALA A 81 -3.31 13.55 -20.73
C ALA A 81 -4.05 13.20 -22.03
N TYR A 82 -3.47 13.60 -23.16
CA TYR A 82 -4.00 13.30 -24.50
C TYR A 82 -3.63 11.90 -25.00
N ASP A 83 -2.63 11.26 -24.39
CA ASP A 83 -2.15 9.93 -24.75
C ASP A 83 -2.18 8.97 -23.55
N ALA A 84 -2.82 7.81 -23.75
CA ALA A 84 -3.02 6.82 -22.69
C ALA A 84 -1.71 6.15 -22.24
N ARG A 85 -0.73 6.02 -23.12
CA ARG A 85 0.56 5.40 -22.80
C ARG A 85 1.41 6.35 -21.97
N GLU A 86 1.42 7.63 -22.32
CA GLU A 86 2.09 8.68 -21.54
C GLU A 86 1.42 8.84 -20.16
N ALA A 87 0.09 8.83 -20.11
CA ALA A 87 -0.68 8.83 -18.86
C ALA A 87 -0.33 7.64 -17.96
N ALA A 88 -0.27 6.44 -18.53
CA ALA A 88 0.08 5.22 -17.80
C ALA A 88 1.52 5.24 -17.29
N ALA A 89 2.48 5.66 -18.12
CA ALA A 89 3.89 5.70 -17.75
C ALA A 89 4.14 6.70 -16.62
N THR A 90 3.62 7.92 -16.74
CA THR A 90 3.78 8.98 -15.73
C THR A 90 3.10 8.63 -14.41
N SER A 91 1.85 8.17 -14.49
CA SER A 91 1.06 7.82 -13.30
C SER A 91 1.56 6.53 -12.64
N GLY A 92 2.10 5.59 -13.41
CA GLY A 92 2.71 4.37 -12.89
C GLY A 92 4.05 4.62 -12.19
N VAL A 93 4.97 5.35 -12.84
CA VAL A 93 6.25 5.70 -12.22
C VAL A 93 6.02 6.58 -10.98
N GLY A 94 5.15 7.59 -11.10
CA GLY A 94 4.79 8.46 -9.98
C GLY A 94 4.13 7.70 -8.84
N GLY A 95 3.20 6.78 -9.13
CA GLY A 95 2.54 5.94 -8.13
C GLY A 95 3.51 5.01 -7.41
N GLY A 96 4.43 4.37 -8.15
CA GLY A 96 5.44 3.48 -7.57
C GLY A 96 6.46 4.20 -6.70
N VAL A 97 7.06 5.27 -7.23
CA VAL A 97 8.05 6.08 -6.49
C VAL A 97 7.40 6.77 -5.28
N GLY A 98 6.19 7.32 -5.47
CA GLY A 98 5.42 7.92 -4.39
C GLY A 98 5.10 6.93 -3.28
N ALA A 99 4.69 5.69 -3.63
CA ALA A 99 4.44 4.63 -2.67
C ALA A 99 5.70 4.15 -1.94
N LEU A 100 6.87 4.12 -2.61
CA LEU A 100 8.15 3.86 -1.93
C LEU A 100 8.43 4.93 -0.87
N ILE A 101 8.38 6.20 -1.24
CA ILE A 101 8.68 7.31 -0.33
C ILE A 101 7.69 7.32 0.83
N TYR A 102 6.39 7.22 0.53
CA TYR A 102 5.33 7.16 1.53
C TYR A 102 5.54 5.97 2.50
N GLY A 103 5.75 4.77 1.96
CA GLY A 103 5.99 3.57 2.75
C GLY A 103 7.25 3.68 3.62
N PHE A 104 8.34 4.21 3.09
CA PHE A 104 9.59 4.40 3.84
C PHE A 104 9.41 5.37 4.99
N VAL A 105 8.72 6.50 4.75
CA VAL A 105 8.44 7.49 5.79
C VAL A 105 7.58 6.86 6.90
N VAL A 106 6.52 6.13 6.54
CA VAL A 106 5.66 5.44 7.51
C VAL A 106 6.47 4.43 8.33
N VAL A 107 7.21 3.54 7.68
CA VAL A 107 8.01 2.51 8.35
C VAL A 107 9.05 3.15 9.27
N ALA A 108 9.74 4.20 8.82
CA ALA A 108 10.73 4.90 9.63
C ALA A 108 10.08 5.55 10.86
N LEU A 109 8.95 6.24 10.70
CA LEU A 109 8.22 6.85 11.82
C LEU A 109 7.71 5.81 12.82
N VAL A 110 7.21 4.67 12.33
CA VAL A 110 6.78 3.57 13.20
C VAL A 110 7.97 2.99 13.96
N VAL A 111 9.08 2.68 13.29
CA VAL A 111 10.27 2.11 13.94
C VAL A 111 10.87 3.06 14.96
N VAL A 112 10.97 4.36 14.65
CA VAL A 112 11.50 5.38 15.59
C VAL A 112 10.57 5.60 16.78
N SER A 113 9.25 5.38 16.62
CA SER A 113 8.26 5.55 17.69
C SER A 113 8.02 4.29 18.53
N GLN A 114 8.72 3.19 18.26
CA GLN A 114 8.67 1.99 19.11
C GLN A 114 9.30 2.29 20.48
N GLY A 115 8.51 2.16 21.55
CA GLY A 115 9.02 2.21 22.92
C GLY A 115 9.82 0.94 23.29
N GLU A 116 10.51 0.95 24.43
CA GLU A 116 11.34 -0.18 24.91
C GLU A 116 10.57 -1.52 24.96
N ALA A 117 9.28 -1.47 25.26
CA ALA A 117 8.37 -2.62 25.30
C ALA A 117 7.99 -3.18 23.91
N ALA A 118 8.32 -2.48 22.81
CA ALA A 118 7.88 -2.79 21.44
C ALA A 118 9.04 -3.15 20.50
N THR A 119 10.25 -3.38 21.01
CA THR A 119 11.44 -3.81 20.24
C THR A 119 11.23 -5.10 19.44
N GLN A 120 10.18 -5.87 19.74
CA GLN A 120 9.79 -7.08 19.03
C GLN A 120 8.89 -6.83 17.80
N ALA A 121 8.50 -5.58 17.49
CA ALA A 121 7.50 -5.30 16.48
C ALA A 121 7.96 -5.58 15.04
N HIS A 122 9.04 -4.93 14.60
CA HIS A 122 9.75 -5.19 13.34
C HIS A 122 10.83 -4.12 13.12
N GLY A 123 11.93 -4.49 12.48
CA GLY A 123 12.91 -3.53 11.99
C GLY A 123 12.55 -2.97 10.60
N VAL A 124 13.29 -1.97 10.15
CA VAL A 124 13.15 -1.42 8.79
C VAL A 124 13.41 -2.50 7.73
N GLY A 125 14.39 -3.39 7.97
CA GLY A 125 14.73 -4.48 7.07
C GLY A 125 13.58 -5.45 6.84
N ASP A 126 12.82 -5.77 7.90
CA ASP A 126 11.69 -6.71 7.83
C ASP A 126 10.51 -6.14 7.03
N ALA A 127 10.38 -4.82 6.99
CA ALA A 127 9.32 -4.13 6.26
C ALA A 127 9.65 -3.91 4.76
N LEU A 128 10.89 -4.14 4.32
CA LEU A 128 11.31 -3.89 2.93
C LEU A 128 10.52 -4.74 1.92
N GLY A 129 10.28 -6.02 2.22
CA GLY A 129 9.52 -6.91 1.34
C GLY A 129 8.10 -6.41 1.06
N PRO A 130 7.27 -6.19 2.11
CA PRO A 130 5.95 -5.60 1.97
C PRO A 130 5.97 -4.21 1.31
N LEU A 131 6.95 -3.38 1.62
CA LEU A 131 7.09 -2.02 1.07
C LEU A 131 7.38 -2.03 -0.44
N LEU A 132 8.35 -2.83 -0.88
CA LEU A 132 8.68 -2.99 -2.31
C LEU A 132 7.48 -3.56 -3.08
N THR A 133 6.79 -4.54 -2.50
CA THR A 133 5.59 -5.11 -3.10
C THR A 133 4.49 -4.06 -3.24
N THR A 134 4.27 -3.25 -2.19
CA THR A 134 3.31 -2.15 -2.19
C THR A 134 3.63 -1.12 -3.27
N ALA A 135 4.91 -0.79 -3.47
CA ALA A 135 5.33 0.11 -4.52
C ALA A 135 5.09 -0.43 -5.93
N VAL A 136 5.38 -1.70 -6.18
CA VAL A 136 5.08 -2.35 -7.46
C VAL A 136 3.58 -2.34 -7.72
N VAL A 137 2.78 -2.69 -6.72
CA VAL A 137 1.31 -2.68 -6.84
C VAL A 137 0.80 -1.27 -7.10
N ALA A 138 1.27 -0.27 -6.36
CA ALA A 138 0.89 1.13 -6.56
C ALA A 138 1.31 1.65 -7.95
N ALA A 139 2.44 1.21 -8.49
CA ALA A 139 2.86 1.54 -9.85
C ALA A 139 1.89 0.96 -10.89
N VAL A 140 1.50 -0.31 -10.74
CA VAL A 140 0.54 -0.94 -11.65
C VAL A 140 -0.84 -0.29 -11.55
N VAL A 141 -1.32 -0.03 -10.33
CA VAL A 141 -2.60 0.65 -10.10
C VAL A 141 -2.58 2.06 -10.69
N GLY A 142 -1.54 2.84 -10.42
CA GLY A 142 -1.39 4.20 -10.97
C GLY A 142 -1.30 4.21 -12.49
N ALA A 143 -0.60 3.25 -13.11
CA ALA A 143 -0.54 3.13 -14.56
C ALA A 143 -1.91 2.81 -15.17
N ALA A 144 -2.61 1.84 -14.59
CA ALA A 144 -3.92 1.41 -15.06
C ALA A 144 -4.99 2.50 -14.88
N THR A 145 -5.03 3.17 -13.73
CA THR A 145 -5.97 4.28 -13.50
C THR A 145 -5.59 5.53 -14.30
N GLY A 146 -4.30 5.75 -14.58
CA GLY A 146 -3.81 6.75 -15.53
C GLY A 146 -4.37 6.57 -16.94
N ALA A 147 -4.24 5.37 -17.49
CA ALA A 147 -4.80 5.03 -18.80
C ALA A 147 -6.34 5.12 -18.84
N LEU A 148 -7.00 4.72 -17.75
CA LEU A 148 -8.45 4.88 -17.60
C LEU A 148 -8.86 6.35 -17.44
N GLY A 149 -8.04 7.18 -16.82
CA GLY A 149 -8.29 8.62 -16.71
C GLY A 149 -8.25 9.32 -18.07
N SER A 150 -7.32 8.95 -18.95
CA SER A 150 -7.17 9.62 -20.27
C SER A 150 -8.35 9.45 -21.23
N VAL A 151 -9.23 8.46 -21.00
CA VAL A 151 -10.48 8.34 -21.77
C VAL A 151 -11.60 9.27 -21.27
N THR A 152 -11.38 10.00 -20.18
CA THR A 152 -12.32 11.00 -19.64
C THR A 152 -11.94 12.45 -19.96
N GLY A 153 -10.71 12.68 -20.42
CA GLY A 153 -10.17 13.99 -20.79
C GLY A 153 -10.50 14.43 -22.20
#